data_AF-A0AAX3YED2-F1
#
_entry.id   AF-A0AAX3YED2-F1
#
_cell.length_a   1.000
_cell.length_b   1.000
_cell.length_c   1.000
_cell.angle_alpha   90.00
_cell.angle_beta   90.00
_cell.angle_gamma   90.00
#
_symmetry.space_group_name_H-M   'P 1'
#
loop_
_entity.id
_entity.type
_entity.pdbx_description
1 polymer ?
#
loop_
_entity_poly.entity_id
_entity_poly.type
_entity_poly.pdbx_seq_one_letter_code
_entity_poly.pdbx_strand_id
1 'polypeptide(L)'
;MSTDQANSTSVNPFTTESARRALFALRAFPAGLVSLGAAMTGRHRWAGRWQLAATDSSASERIDVRSPSWPSVFAHSVLSLLIGMVAWFFAFLSGIAAFRGLFYGLITDGSYEYSWGGPTLAGAWLVHLVLGLLLVPVAVWILKAIASLLAGLTRRLLGDGGPAWAVPVALVLAAAGALLFRSWLHQA
;
A
#
# COMPACT_ATOMS: atom_id res chain seq x y z
N MET A 1 -28.96 24.56 -31.65
CA MET A 1 -27.85 25.52 -31.43
C MET A 1 -27.66 25.60 -29.92
N SER A 2 -27.09 24.58 -29.27
CA SER A 2 -25.67 24.34 -28.97
C SER A 2 -25.05 25.33 -27.98
N THR A 3 -25.26 25.12 -26.68
CA THR A 3 -24.37 25.54 -25.59
C THR A 3 -24.70 24.64 -24.39
N ASP A 4 -23.80 23.70 -24.06
CA ASP A 4 -23.59 23.09 -22.71
C ASP A 4 -22.69 21.83 -22.78
N GLN A 5 -21.79 21.75 -23.78
CA GLN A 5 -20.68 20.79 -23.83
C GLN A 5 -19.42 21.34 -23.15
N ALA A 6 -19.57 21.91 -21.95
CA ALA A 6 -18.45 22.46 -21.19
C ALA A 6 -18.53 22.08 -19.70
N ASN A 7 -18.89 20.83 -19.40
CA ASN A 7 -18.54 20.29 -18.09
C ASN A 7 -17.27 19.46 -18.24
N SER A 8 -16.14 20.18 -18.23
CA SER A 8 -14.81 19.61 -18.08
C SER A 8 -14.83 18.68 -16.86
N THR A 9 -14.75 17.37 -17.11
CA THR A 9 -14.44 16.37 -16.11
C THR A 9 -13.01 16.59 -15.66
N SER A 10 -12.80 17.56 -14.76
CA SER A 10 -11.59 17.64 -13.96
C SER A 10 -11.59 16.42 -13.04
N VAL A 11 -11.06 15.32 -13.55
CA VAL A 11 -10.75 14.13 -12.77
C VAL A 11 -9.68 14.57 -11.76
N ASN A 12 -10.14 15.04 -10.61
CA ASN A 12 -9.27 15.42 -9.52
C ASN A 12 -8.61 14.13 -8.99
N PRO A 13 -7.30 13.92 -9.14
CA PRO A 13 -6.65 12.66 -8.74
C PRO A 13 -6.70 12.41 -7.20
N PHE A 14 -7.15 13.41 -6.43
CA PHE A 14 -7.29 13.41 -4.98
C PHE A 14 -8.73 13.11 -4.48
N THR A 15 -9.49 12.24 -5.15
CA THR A 15 -10.80 11.78 -4.65
C THR A 15 -10.69 11.03 -3.31
N THR A 16 -11.71 11.11 -2.46
CA THR A 16 -11.85 10.36 -1.18
C THR A 16 -11.63 8.84 -1.31
N GLU A 17 -11.88 8.28 -2.49
CA GLU A 17 -11.65 6.87 -2.82
C GLU A 17 -10.16 6.49 -2.90
N SER A 18 -9.29 7.39 -3.40
CA SER A 18 -7.85 7.13 -3.48
C SER A 18 -7.20 7.13 -2.10
N ALA A 19 -7.61 8.08 -1.24
CA ALA A 19 -7.22 8.12 0.17
C ALA A 19 -7.71 6.86 0.93
N ARG A 20 -8.94 6.43 0.68
CA ARG A 20 -9.53 5.24 1.32
C ARG A 20 -8.78 3.95 0.96
N ARG A 21 -8.37 3.78 -0.29
CA ARG A 21 -7.58 2.61 -0.74
C ARG A 21 -6.16 2.61 -0.18
N ALA A 22 -5.50 3.76 -0.11
CA ALA A 22 -4.19 3.88 0.53
C ALA A 22 -4.27 3.56 2.03
N LEU A 23 -5.31 4.08 2.71
CA LEU A 23 -5.61 3.75 4.10
C LEU A 23 -5.91 2.26 4.30
N PHE A 24 -6.53 1.57 3.33
CA PHE A 24 -6.75 0.13 3.39
C PHE A 24 -5.42 -0.65 3.39
N ALA A 25 -4.50 -0.31 2.49
CA ALA A 25 -3.17 -0.94 2.46
C ALA A 25 -2.38 -0.69 3.77
N LEU A 26 -2.46 0.52 4.31
CA LEU A 26 -1.80 0.88 5.57
C LEU A 26 -2.43 0.17 6.80
N ARG A 27 -3.75 -0.07 6.78
CA ARG A 27 -4.46 -0.77 7.85
C ARG A 27 -4.39 -2.29 7.76
N ALA A 28 -4.07 -2.84 6.59
CA ALA A 28 -3.96 -4.28 6.39
C ALA A 28 -2.91 -4.94 7.30
N PHE A 29 -1.82 -4.24 7.61
CA PHE A 29 -0.77 -4.72 8.51
C PHE A 29 -1.23 -4.86 9.98
N PRO A 30 -1.71 -3.80 10.66
CA PRO A 30 -2.21 -3.94 12.03
C PRO A 30 -3.46 -4.83 12.10
N ALA A 31 -4.33 -4.80 11.09
CA ALA A 31 -5.48 -5.71 11.02
C ALA A 31 -5.05 -7.18 10.88
N GLY A 32 -4.05 -7.47 10.06
CA GLY A 32 -3.43 -8.79 9.93
C GLY A 32 -2.83 -9.28 11.24
N LEU A 33 -2.07 -8.42 11.92
CA LEU A 33 -1.46 -8.73 13.22
C LEU A 33 -2.52 -9.00 14.31
N VAL A 34 -3.56 -8.16 14.39
CA VAL A 34 -4.69 -8.33 15.33
C VAL A 34 -5.48 -9.60 15.00
N SER A 35 -5.72 -9.90 13.72
CA SER A 35 -6.44 -11.11 13.31
C SER A 35 -5.65 -12.39 13.58
N LEU A 36 -4.33 -12.36 13.43
CA LEU A 36 -3.43 -13.46 13.79
C LEU A 36 -3.46 -13.72 15.31
N GLY A 37 -3.44 -12.65 16.12
CA GLY A 37 -3.59 -12.76 17.58
C GLY A 37 -4.98 -13.21 18.03
N ALA A 38 -6.04 -12.77 17.35
CA ALA A 38 -7.42 -13.18 17.63
C ALA A 38 -7.72 -14.64 17.23
N ALA A 39 -7.08 -15.14 16.17
CA ALA A 39 -7.16 -16.54 15.75
C ALA A 39 -6.54 -17.49 16.79
N MET A 40 -5.48 -17.05 17.50
CA MET A 40 -4.88 -17.82 18.59
C MET A 40 -5.73 -17.85 19.88
N THR A 41 -6.71 -16.95 20.02
CA THR A 41 -7.50 -16.77 21.26
C THR A 41 -9.01 -17.08 21.11
N GLY A 42 -9.45 -17.61 19.96
CA GLY A 42 -10.80 -18.16 19.81
C GLY A 42 -11.95 -17.12 19.79
N ARG A 43 -11.70 -15.86 19.44
CA ARG A 43 -12.74 -14.79 19.40
C ARG A 43 -12.97 -14.25 17.98
N HIS A 44 -13.41 -15.14 17.10
CA HIS A 44 -13.50 -15.01 15.64
C HIS A 44 -14.61 -14.08 15.09
N ARG A 45 -15.45 -13.45 15.94
CA ARG A 45 -16.63 -12.67 15.48
C ARG A 45 -16.40 -11.15 15.32
N TRP A 46 -15.33 -10.61 15.89
CA TRP A 46 -15.03 -9.17 15.85
C TRP A 46 -14.12 -8.76 14.69
N ALA A 47 -13.22 -9.64 14.23
CA ALA A 47 -12.32 -9.38 13.10
C ALA A 47 -13.06 -9.32 11.74
N GLY A 48 -14.08 -10.16 11.55
CA GLY A 48 -14.85 -10.22 10.31
C GLY A 48 -15.62 -8.93 9.99
N ARG A 49 -16.13 -8.21 11.00
CA ARG A 49 -16.93 -7.00 10.79
C ARG A 49 -16.11 -5.82 10.26
N TRP A 50 -14.83 -5.71 10.65
CA TRP A 50 -13.94 -4.65 10.17
C TRP A 50 -13.36 -4.96 8.79
N GLN A 51 -13.10 -6.23 8.49
CA GLN A 51 -12.71 -6.67 7.15
C GLN A 51 -13.88 -6.54 6.16
N LEU A 52 -15.12 -6.81 6.60
CA LEU A 52 -16.35 -6.62 5.81
C LEU A 52 -16.71 -5.14 5.60
N ALA A 53 -16.60 -4.30 6.63
CA ALA A 53 -16.83 -2.86 6.49
C ALA A 53 -15.79 -2.17 5.59
N ALA A 54 -14.59 -2.75 5.47
CA ALA A 54 -13.56 -2.29 4.55
C ALA A 54 -13.82 -2.74 3.10
N THR A 55 -14.48 -3.88 2.88
CA THR A 55 -14.97 -4.30 1.56
C THR A 55 -16.24 -3.54 1.11
N ASP A 56 -17.11 -3.14 2.04
CA ASP A 56 -18.41 -2.50 1.78
C ASP A 56 -18.35 -1.16 1.02
N SER A 57 -17.19 -0.49 0.94
CA SER A 57 -17.07 0.78 0.21
C SER A 57 -16.52 0.66 -1.22
N SER A 58 -16.11 -0.54 -1.64
CA SER A 58 -15.70 -0.82 -3.03
C SER A 58 -16.48 -1.97 -3.68
N ALA A 59 -17.29 -2.69 -2.91
CA ALA A 59 -18.14 -3.76 -3.38
C ALA A 59 -19.58 -3.50 -2.93
N SER A 60 -20.34 -2.77 -3.73
CA SER A 60 -21.81 -2.74 -3.67
C SER A 60 -22.43 -4.09 -4.12
N GLU A 61 -21.66 -5.17 -4.10
CA GLU A 61 -22.06 -6.49 -4.55
C GLU A 61 -21.71 -7.46 -3.44
N ARG A 62 -22.75 -7.97 -2.79
CA ARG A 62 -22.67 -8.94 -1.68
C ARG A 62 -21.72 -10.05 -2.10
N ILE A 63 -20.58 -10.16 -1.43
CA ILE A 63 -19.72 -11.34 -1.56
C ILE A 63 -20.53 -12.49 -0.94
N ASP A 64 -21.07 -13.37 -1.78
CA ASP A 64 -21.60 -14.65 -1.32
C ASP A 64 -20.42 -15.47 -0.78
N VAL A 65 -20.37 -15.58 0.54
CA VAL A 65 -19.31 -16.30 1.24
C VAL A 65 -19.63 -17.80 1.14
N ARG A 66 -18.96 -18.53 0.23
CA ARG A 66 -18.83 -19.99 0.39
C ARG A 66 -18.24 -20.28 1.76
N SER A 67 -18.71 -21.32 2.45
CA SER A 67 -18.10 -21.80 3.70
C SER A 67 -16.59 -22.02 3.50
N PRO A 68 -15.71 -21.11 3.96
CA PRO A 68 -14.31 -21.14 3.56
C PRO A 68 -13.61 -22.33 4.22
N SER A 69 -12.84 -23.09 3.45
CA SER A 69 -12.01 -24.16 4.01
C SER A 69 -10.92 -23.55 4.91
N TRP A 70 -10.61 -24.20 6.04
CA TRP A 70 -9.59 -23.75 6.99
C TRP A 70 -8.23 -23.41 6.35
N PRO A 71 -7.71 -24.19 5.37
CA PRO A 71 -6.47 -23.85 4.67
C PRO A 71 -6.55 -22.53 3.89
N SER A 72 -7.72 -22.20 3.33
CA SER A 72 -7.92 -20.97 2.56
C SER A 72 -7.93 -19.73 3.45
N VAL A 73 -8.51 -19.84 4.65
CA VAL A 73 -8.46 -18.79 5.68
C VAL A 73 -7.03 -18.57 6.17
N PHE A 74 -6.29 -19.65 6.43
CA PHE A 74 -4.90 -19.57 6.84
C PHE A 74 -4.01 -18.94 5.77
N ALA A 75 -4.09 -19.43 4.53
CA ALA A 75 -3.33 -18.89 3.40
C ALA A 75 -3.65 -17.41 3.16
N HIS A 76 -4.93 -17.02 3.21
CA HIS A 76 -5.33 -15.63 3.08
C HIS A 76 -4.74 -14.74 4.18
N SER A 77 -4.73 -15.21 5.42
CA SER A 77 -4.20 -14.47 6.57
C SER A 77 -2.70 -14.27 6.47
N VAL A 78 -1.95 -15.32 6.16
CA VAL A 78 -0.48 -15.26 5.98
C VAL A 78 -0.12 -14.32 4.83
N LEU A 79 -0.78 -14.47 3.69
CA LEU A 79 -0.46 -13.69 2.50
C LEU A 79 -0.84 -12.21 2.65
N SER A 80 -1.96 -11.93 3.32
CA SER A 80 -2.36 -10.57 3.67
C SER A 80 -1.40 -9.92 4.66
N LEU A 81 -0.89 -10.68 5.63
CA LEU A 81 0.12 -10.19 6.57
C LEU A 81 1.42 -9.83 5.85
N LEU A 82 1.92 -10.73 5.00
CA LEU A 82 3.16 -10.51 4.24
C LEU A 82 3.04 -9.31 3.31
N ILE A 83 1.95 -9.21 2.54
CA ILE A 83 1.72 -8.05 1.66
C ILE A 83 1.52 -6.77 2.46
N GLY A 84 0.80 -6.83 3.57
CA GLY A 84 0.63 -5.70 4.48
C GLY A 84 1.96 -5.19 5.02
N MET A 85 2.89 -6.09 5.36
CA MET A 85 4.25 -5.75 5.76
C MET A 85 5.00 -5.03 4.64
N VAL A 86 4.93 -5.52 3.41
CA VAL A 86 5.56 -4.87 2.24
C VAL A 86 5.01 -3.46 2.02
N ALA A 87 3.68 -3.29 2.11
CA ALA A 87 3.05 -1.99 2.00
C ALA A 87 3.55 -1.01 3.07
N TRP A 88 3.67 -1.49 4.32
CA TRP A 88 4.16 -0.69 5.44
C TRP A 88 5.63 -0.30 5.27
N PHE A 89 6.47 -1.26 4.91
CA PHE A 89 7.89 -1.01 4.68
C PHE A 89 8.11 0.00 3.54
N PHE A 90 7.36 -0.14 2.45
CA PHE A 90 7.40 0.81 1.34
C PHE A 90 6.92 2.21 1.76
N ALA A 91 5.83 2.31 2.51
CA ALA A 91 5.34 3.58 3.04
C ALA A 91 6.35 4.25 3.98
N PHE A 92 7.01 3.45 4.83
CA PHE A 92 8.07 3.90 5.72
C PHE A 92 9.27 4.48 4.96
N LEU A 93 9.81 3.74 3.97
CA LEU A 93 10.92 4.22 3.14
C LEU A 93 10.55 5.49 2.37
N SER A 94 9.33 5.55 1.82
CA SER A 94 8.82 6.73 1.12
C SER A 94 8.71 7.93 2.05
N GLY A 95 8.27 7.71 3.29
CA GLY A 95 8.20 8.75 4.33
C GLY A 95 9.58 9.30 4.69
N ILE A 96 10.58 8.44 4.89
CA ILE A 96 11.96 8.86 5.12
C ILE A 96 12.48 9.68 3.93
N ALA A 97 12.26 9.21 2.70
CA ALA A 97 12.72 9.89 1.50
C ALA A 97 12.07 11.27 1.32
N ALA A 98 10.77 11.38 1.55
CA ALA A 98 10.04 12.65 1.48
C ALA A 98 10.50 13.62 2.57
N PHE A 99 10.66 13.14 3.81
CA PHE A 99 11.18 13.95 4.92
C PHE A 99 12.59 14.44 4.62
N ARG A 100 13.49 13.55 4.17
CA ARG A 100 14.87 13.90 3.83
C ARG A 100 14.93 14.84 2.64
N GLY A 101 14.04 14.71 1.65
CA GLY A 101 13.93 15.65 0.54
C GLY A 101 13.53 17.04 0.98
N LEU A 102 12.52 17.15 1.84
CA LEU A 102 12.03 18.43 2.37
C LEU A 102 13.09 19.14 3.22
N PHE A 103 13.75 18.38 4.10
CA PHE A 103 14.71 18.91 5.06
C PHE A 103 16.17 18.74 4.61
N TYR A 104 16.44 18.41 3.34
CA TYR A 104 17.79 18.14 2.85
C TYR A 104 18.78 19.27 3.19
N GLY A 105 18.33 20.52 3.04
CA GLY A 105 19.16 21.68 3.31
C GLY A 105 19.50 21.92 4.79
N LEU A 106 18.84 21.22 5.72
CA LEU A 106 19.13 21.29 7.16
C LEU A 106 19.96 20.09 7.67
N ILE A 107 20.01 18.99 6.90
CA ILE A 107 20.57 17.70 7.33
C ILE A 107 21.89 17.37 6.58
N THR A 108 22.29 18.21 5.64
CA THR A 108 23.51 18.05 4.83
C THR A 108 24.79 18.44 5.59
N ASP A 109 25.90 17.77 5.26
CA ASP A 109 27.25 18.03 5.78
C ASP A 109 27.94 19.24 5.13
N GLY A 110 27.27 19.91 4.19
CA GLY A 110 27.80 21.08 3.48
C GLY A 110 28.68 20.73 2.27
N SER A 111 28.88 19.45 1.95
CA SER A 111 29.61 19.03 0.76
C SER A 111 28.66 18.92 -0.44
N TYR A 112 28.86 19.76 -1.45
CA TYR A 112 27.98 19.81 -2.64
C TYR A 112 28.71 19.49 -3.96
N GLU A 113 30.03 19.30 -3.92
CA GLU A 113 30.88 19.17 -5.11
C GLU A 113 30.45 18.02 -6.03
N TYR A 114 29.90 16.95 -5.44
CA TYR A 114 29.34 15.80 -6.16
C TYR A 114 27.82 15.63 -5.98
N SER A 115 27.14 16.66 -5.46
CA SER A 115 25.70 16.60 -5.18
C SER A 115 24.87 16.76 -6.44
N TRP A 116 23.82 15.94 -6.55
CA TRP A 116 22.85 16.02 -7.63
C TRP A 116 22.11 17.35 -7.54
N GLY A 117 22.18 18.18 -8.59
CA GLY A 117 21.71 19.57 -8.55
C GLY A 117 22.84 20.62 -8.56
N GLY A 118 24.09 20.18 -8.58
CA GLY A 118 25.29 21.02 -8.73
C GLY A 118 25.91 21.43 -7.39
N PRO A 119 27.01 22.22 -7.43
CA PRO A 119 27.83 22.53 -6.25
C PRO A 119 27.20 23.56 -5.31
N THR A 120 25.89 23.76 -5.38
CA THR A 120 25.15 24.73 -4.56
C THR A 120 24.13 24.02 -3.69
N LEU A 121 23.96 24.52 -2.46
CA LEU A 121 22.91 24.05 -1.55
C LEU A 121 21.53 24.13 -2.20
N ALA A 122 21.20 25.24 -2.88
CA ALA A 122 19.89 25.45 -3.48
C ALA A 122 19.60 24.43 -4.59
N GLY A 123 20.56 24.16 -5.46
CA GLY A 123 20.43 23.17 -6.51
C GLY A 123 20.29 21.76 -5.96
N ALA A 124 21.14 21.39 -5.00
CA ALA A 124 21.08 20.08 -4.34
C ALA A 124 19.77 19.86 -3.59
N TRP A 125 19.31 20.86 -2.84
CA TRP A 125 18.03 20.84 -2.15
C TRP A 125 16.85 20.69 -3.11
N LEU A 126 16.82 21.46 -4.20
CA LEU A 126 15.71 21.44 -5.16
C LEU A 126 15.54 20.04 -5.78
N VAL A 127 16.63 19.38 -6.17
CA VAL A 127 16.58 18.02 -6.72
C VAL A 127 16.01 17.04 -5.71
N HIS A 128 16.47 17.09 -4.46
CA HIS A 128 16.00 16.19 -3.40
C HIS A 128 14.55 16.47 -2.99
N LEU A 129 14.13 17.74 -2.98
CA LEU A 129 12.74 18.13 -2.75
C LEU A 129 11.83 17.59 -3.86
N VAL A 130 12.20 17.79 -5.13
CA VAL A 130 11.42 17.32 -6.28
C VAL A 130 11.33 15.79 -6.29
N LEU A 131 12.44 15.09 -6.06
CA LEU A 131 12.45 13.63 -5.95
C LEU A 131 11.56 13.14 -4.80
N GLY A 132 11.68 13.76 -3.61
CA GLY A 132 10.84 13.43 -2.46
C GLY A 132 9.37 13.65 -2.74
N LEU A 133 9.02 14.76 -3.39
CA LEU A 133 7.64 15.10 -3.74
C LEU A 133 7.07 14.18 -4.82
N LEU A 134 7.86 13.80 -5.83
CA LEU A 134 7.46 12.83 -6.86
C LEU A 134 7.30 11.41 -6.31
N LEU A 135 8.04 11.06 -5.26
CA LEU A 135 7.89 9.75 -4.60
C LEU A 135 6.53 9.59 -3.93
N VAL A 136 5.93 10.68 -3.40
CA VAL A 136 4.64 10.62 -2.69
C VAL A 136 3.50 10.09 -3.57
N PRO A 137 3.19 10.63 -4.76
CA PRO A 137 2.14 10.10 -5.61
C PRO A 137 2.46 8.69 -6.13
N VAL A 138 3.73 8.38 -6.40
CA VAL A 138 4.17 7.02 -6.77
C VAL A 138 3.88 6.03 -5.64
N ALA A 139 4.17 6.42 -4.40
CA ALA A 139 3.88 5.59 -3.23
C ALA A 139 2.39 5.36 -3.04
N VAL A 140 1.58 6.41 -3.17
CA VAL A 140 0.11 6.28 -3.14
C VAL A 140 -0.38 5.34 -4.24
N TRP A 141 0.18 5.44 -5.45
CA TRP A 141 -0.19 4.57 -6.56
C TRP A 141 0.14 3.09 -6.30
N ILE A 142 1.34 2.81 -5.77
CA ILE A 142 1.76 1.45 -5.37
C ILE A 142 0.85 0.90 -4.26
N LEU A 143 0.54 1.70 -3.23
CA LEU A 143 -0.36 1.30 -2.15
C LEU A 143 -1.77 0.98 -2.67
N LYS A 144 -2.26 1.73 -3.66
CA LYS A 144 -3.55 1.42 -4.34
C LYS A 144 -3.49 0.10 -5.12
N ALA A 145 -2.38 -0.18 -5.80
CA ALA A 145 -2.19 -1.46 -6.49
C ALA A 145 -2.18 -2.63 -5.49
N ILE A 146 -1.47 -2.48 -4.37
CA ILE A 146 -1.44 -3.46 -3.29
C ILE A 146 -2.82 -3.68 -2.67
N ALA A 147 -3.58 -2.61 -2.40
CA ALA A 147 -4.96 -2.73 -1.91
C ALA A 147 -5.85 -3.52 -2.88
N SER A 148 -5.68 -3.30 -4.18
CA SER A 148 -6.42 -4.02 -5.23
C SER A 148 -6.06 -5.50 -5.29
N LEU A 149 -4.77 -5.82 -5.11
CA LEU A 149 -4.26 -7.18 -5.01
C LEU A 149 -4.84 -7.91 -3.78
N LEU A 150 -4.83 -7.26 -2.61
CA LEU A 150 -5.42 -7.81 -1.38
C LEU A 150 -6.92 -8.09 -1.55
N ALA A 151 -7.67 -7.17 -2.16
CA ALA A 151 -9.09 -7.39 -2.48
C ALA A 151 -9.29 -8.56 -3.47
N GLY A 152 -8.40 -8.70 -4.46
CA GLY A 152 -8.38 -9.84 -5.38
C GLY A 152 -8.10 -11.17 -4.69
N LEU A 153 -7.19 -11.18 -3.70
CA LEU A 153 -6.89 -12.34 -2.87
C LEU A 153 -8.06 -12.74 -1.97
N THR A 154 -8.71 -11.76 -1.32
CA THR A 154 -9.92 -12.02 -0.50
C THR A 154 -10.99 -12.68 -1.36
N ARG A 155 -11.27 -12.10 -2.53
CA ARG A 155 -12.23 -12.65 -3.50
C ARG A 155 -11.85 -14.06 -3.95
N ARG A 156 -10.58 -14.31 -4.28
CA ARG A 156 -10.10 -15.61 -4.78
C ARG A 156 -10.08 -16.72 -3.73
N LEU A 157 -9.72 -16.41 -2.48
CA LEU A 157 -9.50 -17.41 -1.43
C LEU A 157 -10.72 -17.59 -0.51
N LEU A 158 -11.53 -16.55 -0.32
CA LEU A 158 -12.65 -16.56 0.63
C LEU A 158 -14.02 -16.40 -0.04
N GLY A 159 -14.07 -16.10 -1.34
CA GLY A 159 -15.31 -15.91 -2.09
C GLY A 159 -15.40 -16.78 -3.34
N ASP A 160 -16.48 -16.58 -4.08
CA ASP A 160 -16.91 -17.45 -5.18
C ASP A 160 -16.29 -17.13 -6.55
N GLY A 161 -15.43 -16.12 -6.61
CA GLY A 161 -14.80 -15.65 -7.83
C GLY A 161 -13.66 -14.69 -7.52
N GLY A 162 -12.66 -14.63 -8.39
CA GLY A 162 -11.51 -13.75 -8.23
C GLY A 162 -10.37 -14.10 -9.18
N PRO A 163 -9.50 -13.15 -9.52
CA PRO A 163 -8.42 -13.37 -10.47
C PRO A 163 -7.45 -14.43 -9.95
N ALA A 164 -7.24 -15.50 -10.72
CA ALA A 164 -6.29 -16.57 -10.38
C ALA A 164 -4.85 -16.07 -10.27
N TRP A 165 -4.51 -14.97 -10.95
CA TRP A 165 -3.20 -14.33 -10.90
C TRP A 165 -2.90 -13.65 -9.55
N ALA A 166 -3.92 -13.36 -8.72
CA ALA A 166 -3.71 -12.66 -7.46
C ALA A 166 -2.78 -13.45 -6.51
N VAL A 167 -2.90 -14.78 -6.48
CA VAL A 167 -2.06 -15.64 -5.63
C VAL A 167 -0.58 -15.64 -6.05
N PRO A 168 -0.22 -15.94 -7.31
CA PRO A 168 1.19 -15.90 -7.72
C PRO A 168 1.81 -14.51 -7.62
N VAL A 169 1.09 -13.44 -7.98
CA VAL A 169 1.60 -12.06 -7.83
C VAL A 169 1.86 -11.72 -6.36
N ALA A 170 0.96 -12.13 -5.47
CA ALA A 170 1.12 -11.96 -4.05
C ALA A 170 2.32 -12.69 -3.47
N LEU A 171 2.58 -13.92 -3.91
CA LEU A 171 3.76 -14.70 -3.50
C LEU A 171 5.05 -14.04 -3.98
N VAL A 172 5.10 -13.63 -5.25
CA VAL A 172 6.26 -12.91 -5.81
C VAL A 172 6.51 -11.61 -5.04
N LEU A 173 5.46 -10.84 -4.76
CA LEU A 173 5.58 -9.58 -4.03
C LEU A 173 6.03 -9.79 -2.58
N ALA A 174 5.51 -10.81 -1.91
CA ALA A 174 5.94 -11.19 -0.56
C ALA A 174 7.42 -11.63 -0.53
N ALA A 175 7.84 -12.45 -1.49
CA ALA A 175 9.23 -12.90 -1.61
C ALA A 175 10.18 -11.73 -1.92
N ALA A 176 9.84 -10.90 -2.91
CA ALA A 176 10.61 -9.71 -3.26
C ALA A 176 10.72 -8.73 -2.09
N GLY A 177 9.61 -8.49 -1.38
CA GLY A 177 9.59 -7.64 -0.21
C GLY A 177 10.42 -8.18 0.94
N ALA A 178 10.39 -9.50 1.19
CA ALA A 178 11.24 -10.13 2.21
C ALA A 178 12.73 -10.03 1.87
N LEU A 179 13.09 -10.24 0.59
CA LEU A 179 14.46 -10.08 0.12
C LEU A 179 14.94 -8.63 0.27
N LEU A 180 14.10 -7.66 -0.13
CA LEU A 180 14.40 -6.23 0.00
C LEU A 180 14.56 -5.83 1.48
N PHE A 181 13.67 -6.28 2.35
CA PHE A 181 13.75 -6.02 3.78
C PHE A 181 15.03 -6.59 4.37
N ARG A 182 15.38 -7.84 4.02
CA ARG A 182 16.63 -8.47 4.43
C ARG A 182 17.84 -7.69 3.92
N SER A 183 17.87 -7.30 2.64
CA SER A 183 19.00 -6.54 2.09
C SER A 183 19.15 -5.20 2.80
N TRP A 184 18.05 -4.53 3.14
CA TRP A 184 18.05 -3.28 3.89
C TRP A 184 18.59 -3.46 5.32
N LEU A 185 18.26 -4.56 6.01
CA LEU A 185 18.85 -4.85 7.34
C LEU A 185 20.36 -5.12 7.28
N HIS A 186 20.86 -5.58 6.14
CA HIS A 186 22.27 -5.90 5.93
C HIS A 186 23.03 -4.83 5.12
N GLN A 187 22.50 -3.60 4.99
CA GLN A 187 23.10 -2.51 4.21
C GLN A 187 24.35 -1.87 4.85
N ALA A 188 25.13 -2.66 5.60
CA ALA A 188 26.34 -2.22 6.32
C ALA A 188 27.41 -1.65 5.38
#